data_AF-A0A849Y359-F1
#
_entry.id   AF-A0A849Y359-F1
#
_cell.length_a   1.000
_cell.length_b   1.000
_cell.length_c   1.000
_cell.angle_alpha   90.00
_cell.angle_beta   90.00
_cell.angle_gamma   90.00
#
_symmetry.space_group_name_H-M   'P 1'
#
loop_
_entity.id
_entity.type
_entity.pdbx_description
1 polymer ?
#
loop_
_entity_poly.entity_id
_entity_poly.type
_entity_poly.pdbx_seq_one_letter_code
_entity_poly.pdbx_strand_id
1 'polypeptide(L)'
;IVSISQPHVRPIVRGKTRAPVEFGAKVAVSVVDGYAMIEKLHWDNYNEALTLQESVEAYRKRYGVYPEAVLADQIYRNRQNRRYCKEHGIRLSGPPLGRPSKQDQAEQ
;
A
#
# COMPACT_ATOMS: atom_id res chain seq x y z
N ILE A 1 -8.94 22.34 12.69
CA ILE A 1 -10.12 22.43 11.80
C ILE A 1 -10.96 21.19 12.07
N VAL A 2 -12.25 21.32 12.32
CA VAL A 2 -13.18 20.18 12.48
C VAL A 2 -14.41 20.45 11.62
N SER A 3 -14.99 19.42 11.02
CA SER A 3 -16.19 19.57 10.18
C SER A 3 -17.45 19.42 11.02
N ILE A 4 -18.30 20.46 11.05
CA ILE A 4 -19.60 20.40 11.73
C ILE A 4 -20.59 19.55 10.91
N SER A 5 -20.53 19.63 9.59
CA SER A 5 -21.42 18.86 8.69
C SER A 5 -21.03 17.39 8.58
N GLN A 6 -19.77 17.04 8.85
CA GLN A 6 -19.29 15.66 8.82
C GLN A 6 -18.49 15.34 10.09
N PRO A 7 -19.16 15.01 11.21
CA PRO A 7 -18.52 14.87 12.52
C PRO A 7 -17.46 13.77 12.62
N HIS A 8 -17.51 12.78 11.72
CA HIS A 8 -16.54 11.69 11.65
C HIS A 8 -15.21 12.11 10.99
N VAL A 9 -15.16 13.28 10.34
CA VAL A 9 -13.93 13.81 9.73
C VAL A 9 -13.07 14.43 10.82
N ARG A 10 -12.08 13.66 11.26
CA ARG A 10 -11.15 14.06 12.33
C ARG A 10 -9.73 14.23 11.80
N PRO A 11 -8.92 15.14 12.38
CA PRO A 11 -7.50 15.24 12.05
C PRO A 11 -6.76 13.93 12.32
N ILE A 12 -5.90 13.53 11.39
CA ILE A 12 -5.04 12.35 11.48
C ILE A 12 -3.58 12.79 11.59
N VAL A 13 -2.89 12.40 12.67
CA VAL A 13 -1.47 12.73 12.88
C VAL A 13 -0.60 11.88 11.96
N ARG A 14 0.18 12.52 11.09
CA ARG A 14 1.07 11.88 10.10
C ARG A 14 2.55 12.05 10.43
N GLY A 15 2.91 12.96 11.33
CA GLY A 15 4.31 13.19 11.75
C GLY A 15 5.22 13.77 10.65
N LYS A 16 4.68 14.27 9.54
CA LYS A 16 5.47 14.94 8.49
C LYS A 16 5.80 16.36 8.93
N THR A 17 7.05 16.79 8.75
CA THR A 17 7.56 18.09 9.21
C THR A 17 6.76 19.30 8.70
N ARG A 18 6.26 19.25 7.46
CA ARG A 18 5.48 20.34 6.84
C ARG A 18 3.96 20.20 6.99
N ALA A 19 3.49 19.02 7.35
CA ALA A 19 2.06 18.69 7.44
C ALA A 19 1.85 17.68 8.60
N PRO A 20 1.83 18.16 9.85
CA PRO A 20 1.77 17.28 11.01
C PRO A 20 0.46 16.51 11.09
N VAL A 21 -0.62 17.07 10.51
CA VAL A 21 -1.95 16.48 10.44
C VAL A 21 -2.52 16.56 9.03
N GLU A 22 -3.22 15.51 8.62
CA GLU A 22 -4.04 15.46 7.39
C GLU A 22 -5.52 15.37 7.80
N PHE A 23 -6.43 15.87 6.94
CA PHE A 23 -7.88 15.80 7.13
C PHE A 23 -8.50 15.02 5.98
N GLY A 24 -9.49 14.18 6.28
CA GLY A 24 -10.19 13.41 5.25
C GLY A 24 -10.14 11.91 5.51
N ALA A 25 -10.72 11.16 4.57
CA ALA A 25 -10.65 9.71 4.58
C ALA A 25 -9.25 9.25 4.13
N LYS A 26 -8.74 8.23 4.82
CA LYS A 26 -7.58 7.47 4.39
C LYS A 26 -8.05 6.37 3.43
N VAL A 27 -7.42 6.32 2.26
CA VAL A 27 -7.81 5.41 1.18
C VAL A 27 -6.62 4.57 0.75
N ALA A 28 -6.82 3.27 0.61
CA ALA A 28 -5.93 2.38 -0.15
C ALA A 28 -6.50 2.21 -1.55
N VAL A 29 -5.68 2.44 -2.57
CA VAL A 29 -6.08 2.43 -3.98
C VAL A 29 -5.20 1.45 -4.74
N SER A 30 -5.80 0.63 -5.58
CA SER A 30 -5.10 -0.15 -6.61
C SER A 30 -5.41 0.43 -7.99
N VAL A 31 -4.51 0.22 -8.95
CA VAL A 31 -4.73 0.61 -10.35
C VAL A 31 -4.49 -0.61 -11.23
N VAL A 32 -5.50 -0.95 -12.04
CA VAL A 32 -5.47 -2.10 -12.96
C VAL A 32 -6.00 -1.64 -14.31
N ASP A 33 -5.24 -1.83 -15.38
CA ASP A 33 -5.61 -1.46 -16.75
C ASP A 33 -6.15 -0.02 -16.91
N GLY A 34 -5.56 0.91 -16.16
CA GLY A 34 -5.95 2.33 -16.15
C GLY A 34 -7.14 2.66 -15.23
N TYR A 35 -7.75 1.68 -14.59
CA TYR A 35 -8.85 1.87 -13.64
C TYR A 35 -8.36 1.91 -12.21
N ALA A 36 -8.68 2.99 -11.49
CA ALA A 36 -8.41 3.11 -10.06
C ALA A 36 -9.55 2.47 -9.24
N MET A 37 -9.18 1.58 -8.32
CA MET A 37 -10.11 0.87 -7.45
C MET A 37 -9.83 1.23 -6.00
N ILE A 38 -10.89 1.52 -5.24
CA ILE A 38 -10.78 1.74 -3.79
C ILE A 38 -10.81 0.38 -3.11
N GLU A 39 -9.68 -0.01 -2.52
CA GLU A 39 -9.53 -1.28 -1.79
C GLU A 39 -9.93 -1.14 -0.33
N LYS A 40 -9.67 0.03 0.27
CA LYS A 40 -10.06 0.35 1.64
C LYS A 40 -10.31 1.84 1.77
N LEU A 41 -11.38 2.21 2.48
CA LEU A 41 -11.68 3.58 2.84
C LEU A 41 -12.01 3.63 4.33
N HIS A 42 -11.32 4.50 5.06
CA HIS A 42 -11.54 4.65 6.50
C HIS A 42 -11.24 6.07 6.99
N TRP A 43 -11.93 6.53 8.02
CA TRP A 43 -11.72 7.87 8.60
C TRP A 43 -10.71 7.89 9.75
N ASP A 44 -10.21 6.70 10.11
CA ASP A 44 -9.19 6.53 11.15
C ASP A 44 -7.86 6.11 10.55
N ASN A 45 -6.80 6.37 11.30
CA ASN A 45 -5.49 5.90 10.93
C ASN A 45 -5.40 4.37 11.03
N TYR A 46 -4.95 3.73 9.97
CA TYR A 46 -4.63 2.30 9.93
C TYR A 46 -3.28 2.08 9.25
N ASN A 47 -2.61 0.96 9.53
CA ASN A 47 -1.38 0.61 8.84
C ASN A 47 -1.68 0.13 7.41
N GLU A 48 -1.27 0.91 6.39
CA GLU A 48 -1.47 0.59 4.98
C GLU A 48 -0.81 -0.74 4.60
N ALA A 49 0.33 -1.08 5.21
CA ALA A 49 1.11 -2.27 4.84
C ALA A 49 0.32 -3.58 4.91
N LEU A 50 -0.75 -3.61 5.71
CA LEU A 50 -1.60 -4.77 5.94
C LEU A 50 -2.62 -5.00 4.82
N THR A 51 -2.90 -4.00 3.97
CA THR A 51 -3.98 -4.10 2.97
C THR A 51 -3.55 -4.77 1.67
N LEU A 52 -2.25 -5.04 1.46
CA LEU A 52 -1.76 -5.60 0.19
C LEU A 52 -2.37 -6.97 -0.12
N GLN A 53 -2.38 -7.87 0.86
CA GLN A 53 -2.88 -9.24 0.65
C GLN A 53 -4.38 -9.22 0.37
N GLU A 54 -5.14 -8.44 1.14
CA GLU A 54 -6.57 -8.23 0.90
C GLU A 54 -6.84 -7.67 -0.52
N SER A 55 -6.03 -6.71 -0.98
CA SER A 55 -6.14 -6.12 -2.32
C SER A 55 -5.81 -7.13 -3.43
N VAL A 56 -4.81 -7.99 -3.22
CA VAL A 56 -4.43 -9.04 -4.17
C VAL A 56 -5.49 -10.15 -4.24
N GLU A 57 -6.08 -10.54 -3.11
CA GLU A 57 -7.20 -11.48 -3.11
C GLU A 57 -8.45 -10.89 -3.76
N ALA A 58 -8.72 -9.59 -3.56
CA ALA A 58 -9.79 -8.87 -4.24
C ALA A 58 -9.56 -8.83 -5.77
N TYR A 59 -8.31 -8.61 -6.21
CA TYR A 59 -7.92 -8.73 -7.61
C TYR A 59 -8.21 -10.13 -8.14
N ARG A 60 -7.76 -11.18 -7.44
CA ARG A 60 -7.99 -12.57 -7.86
C ARG A 60 -9.47 -12.92 -7.95
N LYS A 61 -10.28 -12.48 -6.98
CA LYS A 61 -11.73 -12.68 -7.01
C LYS A 61 -12.37 -12.01 -8.23
N ARG A 62 -11.82 -10.89 -8.69
CA ARG A 62 -12.36 -10.10 -9.81
C ARG A 62 -11.94 -10.62 -11.18
N TYR A 63 -10.68 -11.01 -11.34
CA TYR A 63 -10.09 -11.40 -12.63
C TYR A 63 -9.86 -12.91 -12.76
N GLY A 64 -10.11 -13.69 -11.70
CA GLY A 64 -9.96 -15.14 -11.67
C GLY A 64 -8.51 -15.62 -11.50
N VAL A 65 -7.52 -14.72 -11.53
CA VAL A 65 -6.09 -15.04 -11.49
C VAL A 65 -5.34 -14.12 -10.53
N TYR A 66 -4.21 -14.58 -10.01
CA TYR A 66 -3.28 -13.68 -9.32
C TYR A 66 -2.57 -12.77 -10.34
N PRO A 67 -2.22 -11.53 -9.97
CA PRO A 67 -1.49 -10.64 -10.85
C PRO A 67 -0.06 -11.15 -11.05
N GLU A 68 0.50 -10.99 -12.25
CA GLU A 68 1.91 -11.35 -12.51
C GLU A 68 2.86 -10.50 -11.65
N ALA A 69 2.55 -9.22 -11.49
CA ALA A 69 3.35 -8.29 -10.72
C ALA A 69 2.50 -7.30 -9.92
N VAL A 70 3.01 -6.90 -8.77
CA VAL A 70 2.44 -5.84 -7.92
C VAL A 70 3.48 -4.73 -7.78
N LEU A 71 3.13 -3.56 -8.32
CA LEU A 71 3.93 -2.34 -8.19
C LEU A 71 3.42 -1.56 -6.98
N ALA A 72 4.12 -1.66 -5.86
CA ALA A 72 3.66 -1.10 -4.59
C ALA A 72 4.64 -0.11 -3.97
N ASP A 73 4.10 0.82 -3.19
CA ASP A 73 4.86 1.75 -2.35
C ASP A 73 5.74 1.00 -1.34
N GLN A 74 6.78 1.69 -0.84
CA GLN A 74 7.75 1.12 0.08
C GLN A 74 7.13 0.49 1.33
N ILE A 75 6.05 1.06 1.88
CA ILE A 75 5.39 0.59 3.09
C ILE A 75 4.85 -0.84 2.94
N TYR A 76 4.43 -1.23 1.73
CA TYR A 76 3.90 -2.56 1.45
C TYR A 76 4.98 -3.63 1.31
N ARG A 77 6.26 -3.25 1.17
CA ARG A 77 7.37 -4.17 0.88
C ARG A 77 7.93 -4.87 2.14
N ASN A 78 7.06 -5.16 3.11
CA ASN A 78 7.42 -5.88 4.33
C ASN A 78 7.66 -7.38 4.09
N ARG A 79 8.23 -8.08 5.08
CA ARG A 79 8.58 -9.51 4.97
C ARG A 79 7.36 -10.40 4.70
N GLN A 80 6.23 -10.11 5.34
CA GLN A 80 5.01 -10.90 5.22
C GLN A 80 4.45 -10.82 3.79
N ASN A 81 4.36 -9.61 3.23
CA ASN A 81 3.88 -9.38 1.87
C ASN A 81 4.83 -9.96 0.81
N ARG A 82 6.14 -9.88 1.02
CA ARG A 82 7.11 -10.53 0.12
C ARG A 82 6.96 -12.04 0.10
N ARG A 83 6.78 -12.64 1.28
CA ARG A 83 6.54 -14.08 1.41
C ARG A 83 5.25 -14.48 0.69
N TYR A 84 4.16 -13.78 0.97
CA TYR A 84 2.87 -13.98 0.31
C TYR A 84 2.98 -13.87 -1.22
N CYS A 85 3.58 -12.79 -1.74
CA CYS A 85 3.80 -12.64 -3.17
C CYS A 85 4.63 -13.79 -3.76
N LYS A 86 5.71 -14.21 -3.10
CA LYS A 86 6.54 -15.33 -3.55
C LYS A 86 5.78 -16.66 -3.58
N GLU A 87 4.96 -16.94 -2.56
CA GLU A 87 4.13 -18.15 -2.48
C GLU A 87 3.09 -18.22 -3.61
N HIS A 88 2.59 -17.06 -4.07
CA HIS A 88 1.63 -16.96 -5.16
C HIS A 88 2.24 -16.67 -6.54
N GLY A 89 3.58 -16.68 -6.67
CA GLY A 89 4.27 -16.43 -7.93
C GLY A 89 4.18 -14.97 -8.43
N ILE A 90 3.86 -14.03 -7.54
CA ILE A 90 3.69 -12.60 -7.83
C ILE A 90 5.03 -11.87 -7.70
N ARG A 91 5.42 -11.12 -8.72
CA ARG A 91 6.60 -10.25 -8.67
C ARG A 91 6.28 -8.94 -7.95
N LEU A 92 6.77 -8.79 -6.71
CA LEU A 92 6.66 -7.53 -5.97
C LEU A 92 7.78 -6.56 -6.37
N SER A 93 7.44 -5.31 -6.67
CA SER A 93 8.42 -4.30 -7.10
C SER A 93 9.42 -3.88 -6.00
N GLY A 94 10.59 -3.41 -6.46
CA GLY A 94 11.60 -2.76 -5.64
C GLY A 94 12.73 -3.66 -5.14
N PRO A 95 13.80 -3.05 -4.61
CA PRO A 95 15.00 -3.77 -4.19
C PRO A 95 14.72 -4.74 -3.04
N PRO A 96 15.57 -5.75 -2.82
CA PRO A 96 15.46 -6.65 -1.67
C PRO A 96 15.50 -5.87 -0.34
N LEU A 97 14.92 -6.47 0.70
CA LEU A 97 15.00 -5.91 2.05
C LEU A 97 16.41 -6.05 2.61
N GLY A 98 16.92 -4.99 3.23
CA GLY A 98 18.22 -4.99 3.90
C GLY A 98 19.22 -4.09 3.20
N ARG A 99 20.49 -4.22 3.59
CA ARG A 99 21.59 -3.47 2.99
C ARG A 99 21.82 -3.97 1.56
N PRO A 100 21.95 -3.08 0.55
CA PRO A 100 22.39 -3.47 -0.78
C PRO A 100 23.70 -4.25 -0.69
N SER A 101 23.84 -5.33 -1.47
CA SER A 101 25.08 -6.09 -1.47
C SER A 101 26.23 -5.22 -1.98
N LYS A 102 27.49 -5.60 -1.71
CA LYS A 102 28.65 -4.88 -2.26
C LYS A 102 28.68 -4.90 -3.80
N GLN A 103 28.03 -5.88 -4.42
CA GLN A 103 27.91 -5.99 -5.89
C GLN A 103 26.87 -5.00 -6.42
N ASP A 104 25.72 -4.86 -5.75
CA ASP A 104 24.65 -3.90 -6.13
C ASP A 104 25.08 -2.42 -6.01
N GLN A 105 26.16 -2.15 -5.26
CA GLN A 105 26.73 -0.80 -5.08
C GLN A 105 27.71 -0.42 -6.20
N ALA A 106 28.23 -1.38 -6.96
CA ALA A 106 29.17 -1.12 -8.04
C ALA A 106 28.47 -0.82 -9.39
N GLU A 107 27.18 -1.10 -9.48
CA GLU A 107 26.35 -0.92 -10.69
C GLU A 107 25.38 0.27 -10.60
N GLN A 108 25.47 1.10 -9.56
CA GLN A 108 24.65 2.31 -9.35
C GLN A 108 25.42 3.60 -9.60
#